data_AF-A0A730JXU1-F1
#
_entry.id   AF-A0A730JXU1-F1
#
_cell.length_a   1.000
_cell.length_b   1.000
_cell.length_c   1.000
_cell.angle_alpha   90.00
_cell.angle_beta   90.00
_cell.angle_gamma   90.00
#
_symmetry.space_group_name_H-M   'P 1'
#
loop_
_entity.id
_entity.type
_entity.pdbx_description
1 polymer ?
#
loop_
_entity_poly.entity_id
_entity_poly.type
_entity_poly.pdbx_seq_one_letter_code
_entity_poly.pdbx_strand_id
1 'polypeptide(L)'
;MPDNKKQGRSNKAMTFFVCFLAALAGLLFGLDIGVIAGALPFITDEFQITAHTQEWVVSSMMFGAAVGAVGSGWLSFRLGRKKSLMIGAILFVAGSLFSAAAPNVEVLIISRVLLGLAVGVASYTAPLYLSEIAPEKIRGSMISMYQLMITIGILGAYLSDTAFSYSGAWRWMLGVIIIPAILLLIGVFFLPDSPRWFAAKRRFHDAERVLLRLRDTSAEAKRELDEIRESLQVKQSGWALFKENSNFRRAVFLGILLQVMQQFTGMNVIMYYAPKIFELAGYTNTTEQMWGTVIVGLTNVLATFIAIGLVDRWGRKPTLTLGFLVMAIGMGILGTMMHIGIHSPSAQYFAIAMLLMFIIGFAMSAGPLIWVLCSEIQPLKGRDFGITCSTATNWIANMIVGATFLTMLNNLGNANTFWVYAGLNVLFILLTLWLVPETKHVSLEHIERNLMKGRKLREIGAHD
;
A
#
# COMPACT_ATOMS: atom_id res chain seq x y z
N MET A 1 9.80 -27.80 40.96
CA MET A 1 10.60 -27.24 39.85
C MET A 1 11.21 -28.39 39.10
N PRO A 2 10.85 -28.55 37.81
CA PRO A 2 11.87 -28.34 36.79
C PRO A 2 11.34 -27.52 35.58
N ASP A 3 12.28 -27.18 34.69
CA ASP A 3 12.09 -26.54 33.38
C ASP A 3 11.78 -25.05 33.33
N ASN A 4 12.70 -24.28 33.90
CA ASN A 4 12.86 -22.87 33.59
C ASN A 4 14.30 -22.66 33.10
N LYS A 5 14.59 -22.82 31.78
CA LYS A 5 15.78 -22.22 31.11
C LYS A 5 16.06 -22.47 29.61
N LYS A 6 15.21 -23.15 28.80
CA LYS A 6 15.51 -23.37 27.35
C LYS A 6 14.50 -22.83 26.31
N GLN A 7 13.50 -22.01 26.67
CA GLN A 7 12.44 -21.60 25.73
C GLN A 7 12.59 -20.22 25.05
N GLY A 8 13.53 -19.36 25.47
CA GLY A 8 13.56 -17.96 25.00
C GLY A 8 14.15 -17.69 23.59
N ARG A 9 14.94 -18.62 23.01
CA ARG A 9 15.59 -18.39 21.69
C ARG A 9 14.75 -18.90 20.50
N SER A 10 13.95 -19.94 20.73
CA SER A 10 13.11 -20.60 19.71
C SER A 10 11.89 -19.75 19.33
N ASN A 11 11.24 -19.09 20.31
CA ASN A 11 9.98 -18.39 20.09
C ASN A 11 10.15 -17.06 19.33
N LYS A 12 11.27 -16.34 19.56
CA LYS A 12 11.60 -15.12 18.80
C LYS A 12 11.92 -15.39 17.34
N ALA A 13 12.73 -16.41 17.07
CA ALA A 13 13.07 -16.81 15.70
C ALA A 13 11.83 -17.28 14.93
N MET A 14 10.97 -18.08 15.58
CA MET A 14 9.69 -18.50 15.01
C MET A 14 8.76 -17.31 14.74
N THR A 15 8.64 -16.37 15.68
CA THR A 15 7.81 -15.16 15.51
C THR A 15 8.32 -14.29 14.37
N PHE A 16 9.62 -14.08 14.28
CA PHE A 16 10.23 -13.33 13.17
C PHE A 16 10.02 -14.04 11.83
N PHE A 17 10.21 -15.36 11.77
CA PHE A 17 9.96 -16.15 10.56
C PHE A 17 8.50 -16.07 10.11
N VAL A 18 7.56 -16.21 11.04
CA VAL A 18 6.11 -16.06 10.78
C VAL A 18 5.78 -14.66 10.25
N CYS A 19 6.35 -13.62 10.86
CA CYS A 19 6.14 -12.24 10.41
C CYS A 19 6.79 -11.98 9.05
N PHE A 20 7.98 -12.50 8.80
CA PHE A 20 8.66 -12.38 7.51
C PHE A 20 7.85 -13.06 6.40
N LEU A 21 7.37 -14.29 6.62
CA LEU A 21 6.51 -15.00 5.67
C LEU A 21 5.21 -14.24 5.37
N ALA A 22 4.58 -13.65 6.39
CA ALA A 22 3.40 -12.82 6.17
C ALA A 22 3.73 -11.51 5.43
N ALA A 23 4.93 -10.96 5.62
CA ALA A 23 5.40 -9.78 4.91
C ALA A 23 5.68 -10.04 3.42
N LEU A 24 5.93 -11.28 2.99
CA LEU A 24 6.05 -11.64 1.56
C LEU A 24 4.78 -11.33 0.75
N ALA A 25 3.62 -11.24 1.39
CA ALA A 25 2.40 -10.75 0.73
C ALA A 25 2.56 -9.30 0.23
N GLY A 26 3.35 -8.49 0.93
CA GLY A 26 3.73 -7.15 0.49
C GLY A 26 4.66 -7.18 -0.73
N LEU A 27 5.59 -8.14 -0.78
CA LEU A 27 6.46 -8.35 -1.93
C LEU A 27 5.65 -8.64 -3.21
N LEU A 28 4.65 -9.53 -3.13
CA LEU A 28 3.76 -9.82 -4.27
C LEU A 28 2.99 -8.61 -4.75
N PHE A 29 2.47 -7.82 -3.81
CA PHE A 29 1.79 -6.59 -4.14
C PHE A 29 2.73 -5.60 -4.87
N GLY A 30 3.95 -5.40 -4.35
CA GLY A 30 4.94 -4.55 -4.98
C GLY A 30 5.38 -5.04 -6.36
N LEU A 31 5.58 -6.36 -6.51
CA LEU A 31 5.95 -6.96 -7.79
C LEU A 31 4.87 -6.68 -8.84
N ASP A 32 3.60 -6.90 -8.51
CA ASP A 32 2.50 -6.67 -9.44
C ASP A 32 2.39 -5.20 -9.90
N ILE A 33 2.69 -4.25 -9.01
CA ILE A 33 2.78 -2.83 -9.36
C ILE A 33 3.87 -2.59 -10.40
N GLY A 34 5.05 -3.16 -10.21
CA GLY A 34 6.21 -2.88 -11.05
C GLY A 34 6.13 -3.58 -12.41
N VAL A 35 5.72 -4.86 -12.46
CA VAL A 35 5.86 -5.68 -13.69
C VAL A 35 5.00 -5.16 -14.85
N ILE A 36 3.88 -4.51 -14.53
CA ILE A 36 3.02 -3.96 -15.57
C ILE A 36 3.71 -2.77 -16.25
N ALA A 37 4.56 -2.02 -15.54
CA ALA A 37 5.24 -0.87 -16.10
C ALA A 37 6.19 -1.26 -17.23
N GLY A 38 7.01 -2.29 -17.01
CA GLY A 38 7.91 -2.78 -18.05
C GLY A 38 7.22 -3.62 -19.12
N ALA A 39 6.17 -4.37 -18.78
CA ALA A 39 5.46 -5.21 -19.73
C ALA A 39 4.52 -4.43 -20.68
N LEU A 40 3.92 -3.33 -20.23
CA LEU A 40 2.89 -2.61 -20.97
C LEU A 40 3.31 -2.12 -22.38
N PRO A 41 4.54 -1.59 -22.60
CA PRO A 41 5.00 -1.26 -23.96
C PRO A 41 5.00 -2.47 -24.89
N PHE A 42 5.52 -3.62 -24.45
CA PHE A 42 5.58 -4.84 -25.26
C PHE A 42 4.19 -5.44 -25.52
N ILE A 43 3.28 -5.37 -24.55
CA ILE A 43 1.88 -5.77 -24.71
C ILE A 43 1.20 -4.87 -25.75
N THR A 44 1.52 -3.57 -25.73
CA THR A 44 1.02 -2.60 -26.70
C THR A 44 1.45 -2.95 -28.11
N ASP A 45 2.72 -3.30 -28.29
CA ASP A 45 3.27 -3.65 -29.59
C ASP A 45 2.73 -5.01 -30.09
N GLU A 46 2.57 -6.02 -29.24
CA GLU A 46 2.08 -7.33 -29.68
C GLU A 46 0.57 -7.31 -30.02
N PHE A 47 -0.24 -6.71 -29.15
CA PHE A 47 -1.70 -6.69 -29.32
C PHE A 47 -2.22 -5.45 -30.06
N GLN A 48 -1.34 -4.52 -30.44
CA GLN A 48 -1.67 -3.28 -31.16
C GLN A 48 -2.80 -2.50 -30.47
N ILE A 49 -2.69 -2.33 -29.15
CA ILE A 49 -3.76 -1.76 -28.32
C ILE A 49 -3.67 -0.24 -28.17
N THR A 50 -4.84 0.39 -28.09
CA THR A 50 -4.95 1.85 -27.90
C THR A 50 -4.56 2.28 -26.48
N ALA A 51 -4.27 3.57 -26.28
CA ALA A 51 -4.01 4.14 -24.96
C ALA A 51 -5.15 3.87 -23.96
N HIS A 52 -6.41 3.97 -24.41
CA HIS A 52 -7.56 3.64 -23.57
C HIS A 52 -7.55 2.15 -23.16
N THR A 53 -7.20 1.24 -24.07
CA THR A 53 -7.08 -0.18 -23.72
C THR A 53 -5.92 -0.44 -22.75
N GLN A 54 -4.80 0.27 -22.86
CA GLN A 54 -3.70 0.21 -21.89
C GLN A 54 -4.15 0.65 -20.50
N GLU A 55 -4.91 1.74 -20.41
CA GLU A 55 -5.54 2.20 -19.17
C GLU A 55 -6.44 1.13 -18.55
N TRP A 56 -7.21 0.39 -19.36
CA TRP A 56 -8.03 -0.73 -18.87
C TRP A 56 -7.19 -1.90 -18.35
N VAL A 57 -6.10 -2.26 -19.03
CA VAL A 57 -5.18 -3.33 -18.55
C VAL A 57 -4.58 -2.97 -17.19
N VAL A 58 -4.21 -1.70 -16.98
CA VAL A 58 -3.62 -1.22 -15.71
C VAL A 58 -4.70 -1.09 -14.61
N SER A 59 -5.82 -0.42 -14.90
CA SER A 59 -6.86 -0.08 -13.91
C SER A 59 -7.76 -1.26 -13.49
N SER A 60 -7.96 -2.26 -14.36
CA SER A 60 -8.77 -3.45 -14.05
C SER A 60 -8.26 -4.23 -12.84
N MET A 61 -6.94 -4.26 -12.63
CA MET A 61 -6.36 -4.82 -11.42
C MET A 61 -6.76 -4.01 -10.17
N MET A 62 -6.76 -2.69 -10.24
CA MET A 62 -7.14 -1.83 -9.10
C MET A 62 -8.63 -1.98 -8.78
N PHE A 63 -9.47 -2.15 -9.79
CA PHE A 63 -10.88 -2.53 -9.60
C PHE A 63 -11.00 -3.85 -8.85
N GLY A 64 -10.28 -4.89 -9.30
CA GLY A 64 -10.22 -6.17 -8.58
C GLY A 64 -9.75 -6.01 -7.14
N ALA A 65 -8.75 -5.15 -6.88
CA ALA A 65 -8.24 -4.88 -5.55
C ALA A 65 -9.26 -4.16 -4.65
N ALA A 66 -10.03 -3.22 -5.19
CA ALA A 66 -11.12 -2.57 -4.46
C ALA A 66 -12.18 -3.59 -4.03
N VAL A 67 -12.63 -4.45 -4.96
CA VAL A 67 -13.59 -5.52 -4.67
C VAL A 67 -13.02 -6.52 -3.66
N GLY A 68 -11.76 -6.92 -3.83
CA GLY A 68 -11.06 -7.83 -2.94
C GLY A 68 -10.90 -7.27 -1.53
N ALA A 69 -10.62 -5.97 -1.39
CA ALA A 69 -10.47 -5.30 -0.10
C ALA A 69 -11.80 -5.17 0.65
N VAL A 70 -12.93 -4.95 -0.05
CA VAL A 70 -14.25 -4.94 0.60
C VAL A 70 -14.65 -6.35 1.07
N GLY A 71 -14.36 -7.37 0.26
CA GLY A 71 -14.66 -8.78 0.59
C GLY A 71 -13.73 -9.37 1.67
N SER A 72 -12.51 -8.85 1.80
CA SER A 72 -11.46 -9.40 2.67
C SER A 72 -11.83 -9.34 4.17
N GLY A 73 -12.55 -8.32 4.61
CA GLY A 73 -13.03 -8.19 5.99
C GLY A 73 -13.93 -9.35 6.39
N TRP A 74 -14.92 -9.67 5.55
CA TRP A 74 -15.83 -10.80 5.75
C TRP A 74 -15.08 -12.14 5.67
N LEU A 75 -14.18 -12.29 4.69
CA LEU A 75 -13.39 -13.50 4.50
C LEU A 75 -12.50 -13.79 5.72
N SER A 76 -11.78 -12.77 6.19
CA SER A 76 -10.87 -12.83 7.34
C SER A 76 -11.61 -13.07 8.66
N PHE A 77 -12.83 -12.56 8.80
CA PHE A 77 -13.68 -12.85 9.95
C PHE A 77 -14.25 -14.28 9.92
N ARG A 78 -14.73 -14.75 8.77
CA ARG A 78 -15.41 -16.05 8.64
C ARG A 78 -14.43 -17.22 8.62
N LEU A 79 -13.39 -17.14 7.79
CA LEU A 79 -12.44 -18.23 7.55
C LEU A 79 -11.16 -18.13 8.40
N GLY A 80 -10.85 -16.93 8.90
CA GLY A 80 -9.60 -16.64 9.59
C GLY A 80 -8.54 -16.05 8.67
N ARG A 81 -7.50 -15.46 9.28
CA ARG A 81 -6.45 -14.69 8.59
C ARG A 81 -5.59 -15.60 7.71
N LYS A 82 -5.14 -16.74 8.26
CA LYS A 82 -4.34 -17.75 7.55
C LYS A 82 -5.00 -18.22 6.26
N LYS A 83 -6.26 -18.66 6.34
CA LYS A 83 -7.00 -19.15 5.17
C LYS A 83 -7.27 -18.06 4.15
N SER A 84 -7.50 -16.82 4.60
CA SER A 84 -7.67 -15.68 3.71
C SER A 84 -6.38 -15.35 2.94
N LEU A 85 -5.22 -15.39 3.61
CA LEU A 85 -3.91 -15.29 2.93
C LEU A 85 -3.67 -16.43 1.95
N MET A 86 -4.08 -17.65 2.30
CA MET A 86 -3.94 -18.82 1.41
C MET A 86 -4.78 -18.65 0.14
N ILE A 87 -6.03 -18.17 0.27
CA ILE A 87 -6.88 -17.85 -0.89
C ILE A 87 -6.21 -16.76 -1.74
N GLY A 88 -5.70 -15.69 -1.12
CA GLY A 88 -4.95 -14.65 -1.83
C GLY A 88 -3.76 -15.21 -2.61
N ALA A 89 -2.94 -16.08 -1.99
CA ALA A 89 -1.79 -16.70 -2.65
C ALA A 89 -2.20 -17.61 -3.82
N ILE A 90 -3.28 -18.38 -3.69
CA ILE A 90 -3.83 -19.19 -4.81
C ILE A 90 -4.28 -18.29 -5.96
N LEU A 91 -4.98 -17.20 -5.66
CA LEU A 91 -5.42 -16.23 -6.67
C LEU A 91 -4.23 -15.53 -7.35
N PHE A 92 -3.15 -15.24 -6.62
CA PHE A 92 -1.92 -14.71 -7.21
C PHE A 92 -1.30 -15.68 -8.21
N VAL A 93 -1.16 -16.96 -7.84
CA VAL A 93 -0.61 -17.99 -8.74
C VAL A 93 -1.49 -18.13 -9.98
N ALA A 94 -2.81 -18.28 -9.81
CA ALA A 94 -3.74 -18.43 -10.91
C ALA A 94 -3.77 -17.20 -11.82
N GLY A 95 -3.86 -16.00 -11.23
CA GLY A 95 -3.91 -14.74 -11.97
C GLY A 95 -2.62 -14.45 -12.74
N SER A 96 -1.46 -14.74 -12.15
CA SER A 96 -0.17 -14.58 -12.83
C SER A 96 0.02 -15.60 -13.95
N LEU A 97 -0.38 -16.86 -13.74
CA LEU A 97 -0.35 -17.90 -14.79
C LEU A 97 -1.26 -17.53 -15.97
N PHE A 98 -2.49 -17.09 -15.71
CA PHE A 98 -3.40 -16.64 -16.76
C PHE A 98 -2.93 -15.36 -17.46
N SER A 99 -2.27 -14.45 -16.75
CA SER A 99 -1.65 -13.25 -17.36
C SER A 99 -0.49 -13.62 -18.28
N ALA A 100 0.39 -14.52 -17.84
CA ALA A 100 1.52 -14.99 -18.64
C ALA A 100 1.08 -15.81 -19.87
N ALA A 101 -0.02 -16.56 -19.75
CA ALA A 101 -0.57 -17.37 -20.83
C ALA A 101 -1.63 -16.64 -21.69
N ALA A 102 -1.83 -15.33 -21.50
CA ALA A 102 -2.90 -14.60 -22.17
C ALA A 102 -2.71 -14.59 -23.71
N PRO A 103 -3.68 -15.11 -24.49
CA PRO A 103 -3.63 -15.09 -25.95
C PRO A 103 -4.15 -13.77 -26.54
N ASN A 104 -4.92 -13.01 -25.76
CA ASN A 104 -5.51 -11.75 -26.17
C ASN A 104 -5.71 -10.83 -24.95
N VAL A 105 -6.08 -9.58 -25.23
CA VAL A 105 -6.22 -8.51 -24.24
C VAL A 105 -7.37 -8.76 -23.27
N GLU A 106 -8.46 -9.39 -23.71
CA GLU A 106 -9.62 -9.66 -22.86
C GLU A 106 -9.27 -10.65 -21.75
N VAL A 107 -8.57 -11.74 -22.10
CA VAL A 107 -8.07 -12.71 -21.12
C VAL A 107 -7.08 -12.04 -20.17
N LEU A 108 -6.23 -11.14 -20.68
CA LEU A 108 -5.32 -10.34 -19.85
C LEU A 108 -6.09 -9.45 -18.87
N ILE A 109 -7.13 -8.73 -19.30
CA ILE A 109 -7.92 -7.89 -18.41
C ILE A 109 -8.59 -8.75 -17.31
N ILE A 110 -9.16 -9.91 -17.67
CA ILE A 110 -9.79 -10.81 -16.70
C ILE A 110 -8.75 -11.34 -15.69
N SER A 111 -7.57 -11.72 -16.14
CA SER A 111 -6.50 -12.19 -15.25
C SER A 111 -5.96 -11.07 -14.35
N ARG A 112 -5.90 -9.82 -14.85
CA ARG A 112 -5.59 -8.63 -14.04
C ARG A 112 -6.63 -8.37 -12.96
N VAL A 113 -7.93 -8.54 -13.24
CA VAL A 113 -8.98 -8.47 -12.20
C VAL A 113 -8.76 -9.55 -11.12
N LEU A 114 -8.40 -10.78 -11.53
CA LEU A 114 -8.12 -11.88 -10.60
C LEU A 114 -6.92 -11.60 -9.71
N LEU A 115 -5.83 -11.07 -10.28
CA LEU A 115 -4.66 -10.57 -9.53
C LEU A 115 -5.06 -9.44 -8.59
N GLY A 116 -5.90 -8.51 -9.05
CA GLY A 116 -6.49 -7.47 -8.23
C GLY A 116 -7.18 -8.02 -7.00
N LEU A 117 -8.07 -8.99 -7.15
CA LEU A 117 -8.75 -9.64 -6.01
C LEU A 117 -7.74 -10.22 -5.02
N ALA A 118 -6.67 -10.85 -5.51
CA ALA A 118 -5.58 -11.38 -4.68
C ALA A 118 -4.88 -10.28 -3.88
N VAL A 119 -4.51 -9.18 -4.55
CA VAL A 119 -3.89 -7.99 -3.95
C VAL A 119 -4.80 -7.34 -2.90
N GLY A 120 -6.09 -7.20 -3.18
CA GLY A 120 -7.09 -6.65 -2.25
C GLY A 120 -7.22 -7.49 -0.98
N VAL A 121 -7.24 -8.82 -1.11
CA VAL A 121 -7.26 -9.73 0.04
C VAL A 121 -5.95 -9.66 0.84
N ALA A 122 -4.81 -9.67 0.16
CA ALA A 122 -3.49 -9.65 0.78
C ALA A 122 -3.20 -8.33 1.50
N SER A 123 -3.52 -7.19 0.88
CA SER A 123 -3.29 -5.84 1.43
C SER A 123 -4.08 -5.55 2.70
N TYR A 124 -5.24 -6.17 2.88
CA TYR A 124 -5.99 -6.12 4.13
C TYR A 124 -5.51 -7.17 5.15
N THR A 125 -5.37 -8.42 4.71
CA THR A 125 -5.19 -9.55 5.63
C THR A 125 -3.77 -9.62 6.20
N ALA A 126 -2.74 -9.30 5.41
CA ALA A 126 -1.35 -9.43 5.85
C ALA A 126 -0.98 -8.45 6.97
N PRO A 127 -1.24 -7.12 6.86
CA PRO A 127 -0.99 -6.19 7.95
C PRO A 127 -1.79 -6.53 9.22
N LEU A 128 -3.05 -6.95 9.05
CA LEU A 128 -3.89 -7.38 10.16
C LEU A 128 -3.27 -8.60 10.85
N TYR A 129 -2.92 -9.64 10.10
CA TYR A 129 -2.27 -10.83 10.65
C TYR A 129 -0.97 -10.50 11.38
N LEU A 130 -0.12 -9.67 10.79
CA LEU A 130 1.12 -9.19 11.41
C LEU A 130 0.83 -8.49 12.75
N SER A 131 -0.19 -7.63 12.80
CA SER A 131 -0.55 -6.90 14.02
C SER A 131 -1.07 -7.80 15.15
N GLU A 132 -1.69 -8.93 14.82
CA GLU A 132 -2.27 -9.87 15.78
C GLU A 132 -1.30 -10.94 16.26
N ILE A 133 -0.23 -11.21 15.50
CA ILE A 133 0.79 -12.20 15.82
C ILE A 133 2.02 -11.55 16.47
N ALA A 134 2.42 -10.38 15.98
CA ALA A 134 3.60 -9.68 16.46
C ALA A 134 3.42 -9.22 17.92
N PRO A 135 4.42 -9.46 18.79
CA PRO A 135 4.50 -8.86 20.12
C PRO A 135 4.41 -7.33 20.03
N GLU A 136 3.82 -6.72 21.05
CA GLU A 136 3.60 -5.27 21.11
C GLU A 136 4.88 -4.46 20.82
N LYS A 137 6.02 -4.90 21.37
CA LYS A 137 7.33 -4.24 21.23
C LYS A 137 7.86 -4.16 19.80
N ILE A 138 7.52 -5.12 18.94
CA ILE A 138 8.03 -5.20 17.55
C ILE A 138 6.93 -5.01 16.50
N ARG A 139 5.67 -4.82 16.91
CA ARG A 139 4.52 -4.72 16.02
C ARG A 139 4.69 -3.64 14.96
N GLY A 140 5.13 -2.45 15.36
CA GLY A 140 5.41 -1.34 14.45
C GLY A 140 6.46 -1.71 13.40
N SER A 141 7.60 -2.28 13.83
CA SER A 141 8.66 -2.73 12.94
C SER A 141 8.19 -3.78 11.93
N MET A 142 7.29 -4.70 12.33
CA MET A 142 6.76 -5.73 11.42
C MET A 142 5.80 -5.14 10.38
N ILE A 143 5.02 -4.12 10.75
CA ILE A 143 4.18 -3.38 9.78
C ILE A 143 5.07 -2.59 8.82
N SER A 144 6.14 -1.95 9.31
CA SER A 144 7.12 -1.29 8.45
C SER A 144 7.84 -2.28 7.53
N MET A 145 8.10 -3.51 7.99
CA MET A 145 8.66 -4.58 7.15
C MET A 145 7.74 -4.93 5.98
N TYR A 146 6.42 -4.98 6.21
CA TYR A 146 5.45 -5.19 5.13
C TYR A 146 5.54 -4.09 4.05
N GLN A 147 5.62 -2.82 4.47
CA GLN A 147 5.81 -1.70 3.54
C GLN A 147 7.15 -1.78 2.80
N LEU A 148 8.23 -2.14 3.50
CA LEU A 148 9.53 -2.33 2.89
C LEU A 148 9.49 -3.45 1.83
N MET A 149 8.82 -4.56 2.12
CA MET A 149 8.62 -5.66 1.15
C MET A 149 7.87 -5.19 -0.10
N ILE A 150 6.89 -4.30 0.01
CA ILE A 150 6.24 -3.69 -1.18
C ILE A 150 7.27 -2.94 -2.03
N THR A 151 8.08 -2.07 -1.42
CA THR A 151 9.07 -1.29 -2.19
C THR A 151 10.17 -2.16 -2.80
N ILE A 152 10.60 -3.21 -2.10
CA ILE A 152 11.53 -4.22 -2.62
C ILE A 152 10.87 -5.00 -3.75
N GLY A 153 9.57 -5.29 -3.67
CA GLY A 153 8.81 -5.94 -4.73
C GLY A 153 8.78 -5.10 -5.99
N ILE A 154 8.52 -3.78 -5.88
CA ILE A 154 8.55 -2.86 -7.02
C ILE A 154 9.94 -2.85 -7.67
N LEU A 155 11.02 -2.75 -6.87
CA LEU A 155 12.39 -2.80 -7.39
C LEU A 155 12.70 -4.15 -8.05
N GLY A 156 12.28 -5.26 -7.43
CA GLY A 156 12.45 -6.60 -7.98
C GLY A 156 11.75 -6.77 -9.32
N ALA A 157 10.56 -6.17 -9.47
CA ALA A 157 9.82 -6.16 -10.73
C ALA A 157 10.54 -5.35 -11.80
N TYR A 158 11.01 -4.13 -11.49
CA TYR A 158 11.78 -3.35 -12.46
C TYR A 158 13.07 -4.07 -12.89
N LEU A 159 13.73 -4.78 -11.97
CA LEU A 159 14.91 -5.59 -12.30
C LEU A 159 14.55 -6.78 -13.21
N SER A 160 13.45 -7.49 -12.92
CA SER A 160 12.99 -8.58 -13.78
C SER A 160 12.55 -8.08 -15.15
N ASP A 161 11.81 -6.98 -15.21
CA ASP A 161 11.37 -6.35 -16.46
C ASP A 161 12.57 -5.92 -17.28
N THR A 162 13.55 -5.27 -16.67
CA THR A 162 14.81 -4.91 -17.34
C THR A 162 15.50 -6.14 -17.92
N ALA A 163 15.59 -7.24 -17.15
CA ALA A 163 16.22 -8.48 -17.62
C ALA A 163 15.47 -9.14 -18.80
N PHE A 164 14.13 -9.15 -18.78
CA PHE A 164 13.31 -9.72 -19.85
C PHE A 164 13.08 -8.75 -21.02
N SER A 165 13.38 -7.47 -20.86
CA SER A 165 13.19 -6.46 -21.91
C SER A 165 14.09 -6.72 -23.13
N TYR A 166 15.29 -7.27 -22.92
CA TYR A 166 16.22 -7.62 -24.00
C TYR A 166 15.68 -8.70 -24.95
N SER A 167 14.81 -9.59 -24.45
CA SER A 167 14.16 -10.63 -25.25
C SER A 167 12.71 -10.30 -25.61
N GLY A 168 12.17 -9.17 -25.14
CA GLY A 168 10.76 -8.80 -25.31
C GLY A 168 9.78 -9.76 -24.63
N ALA A 169 10.24 -10.56 -23.66
CA ALA A 169 9.48 -11.66 -23.07
C ALA A 169 8.49 -11.18 -21.99
N TRP A 170 7.55 -10.31 -22.35
CA TRP A 170 6.58 -9.71 -21.40
C TRP A 170 5.72 -10.72 -20.65
N ARG A 171 5.45 -11.89 -21.25
CA ARG A 171 4.77 -13.00 -20.59
C ARG A 171 5.51 -13.47 -19.34
N TRP A 172 6.85 -13.52 -19.41
CA TRP A 172 7.69 -13.86 -18.26
C TRP A 172 7.78 -12.71 -17.26
N MET A 173 7.72 -11.45 -17.69
CA MET A 173 7.61 -10.30 -16.78
C MET A 173 6.41 -10.46 -15.83
N LEU A 174 5.23 -10.77 -16.38
CA LEU A 174 4.02 -11.03 -15.58
C LEU A 174 4.08 -12.37 -14.82
N GLY A 175 4.80 -13.36 -15.36
CA GLY A 175 4.96 -14.71 -14.79
C GLY A 175 5.93 -14.80 -13.61
N VAL A 176 6.85 -13.84 -13.43
CA VAL A 176 7.82 -13.83 -12.32
C VAL A 176 7.12 -13.87 -10.95
N ILE A 177 5.91 -13.31 -10.84
CA ILE A 177 5.11 -13.30 -9.61
C ILE A 177 4.79 -14.73 -9.11
N ILE A 178 4.71 -15.71 -10.01
CA ILE A 178 4.39 -17.11 -9.65
C ILE A 178 5.38 -17.66 -8.61
N ILE A 179 6.67 -17.35 -8.74
CA ILE A 179 7.72 -17.87 -7.86
C ILE A 179 7.48 -17.45 -6.39
N PRO A 180 7.47 -16.15 -6.04
CA PRO A 180 7.17 -15.72 -4.69
C PRO A 180 5.73 -16.06 -4.26
N ALA A 181 4.78 -16.20 -5.18
CA ALA A 181 3.40 -16.56 -4.83
C ALA A 181 3.29 -18.02 -4.35
N ILE A 182 4.01 -18.94 -4.99
CA ILE A 182 4.15 -20.33 -4.53
C ILE A 182 4.88 -20.38 -3.20
N LEU A 183 5.96 -19.59 -3.02
CA LEU A 183 6.67 -19.52 -1.75
C LEU A 183 5.77 -19.00 -0.62
N LEU A 184 4.96 -17.98 -0.88
CA LEU A 184 3.97 -17.50 0.08
C LEU A 184 2.93 -18.59 0.36
N LEU A 185 2.41 -19.26 -0.67
CA LEU A 185 1.41 -20.33 -0.50
C LEU A 185 1.93 -21.45 0.40
N ILE A 186 3.15 -21.93 0.14
CA ILE A 186 3.85 -22.92 0.97
C ILE A 186 4.06 -22.37 2.38
N GLY A 187 4.56 -21.14 2.50
CA GLY A 187 4.80 -20.48 3.79
C GLY A 187 3.54 -20.37 4.64
N VAL A 188 2.41 -20.01 4.04
CA VAL A 188 1.12 -19.86 4.71
C VAL A 188 0.63 -21.17 5.33
N PHE A 189 0.96 -22.35 4.76
CA PHE A 189 0.63 -23.63 5.38
C PHE A 189 1.24 -23.79 6.79
N PHE A 190 2.46 -23.27 6.99
CA PHE A 190 3.18 -23.34 8.26
C PHE A 190 2.81 -22.23 9.25
N LEU A 191 2.10 -21.20 8.80
CA LEU A 191 1.67 -20.10 9.66
C LEU A 191 0.64 -20.58 10.71
N PRO A 192 0.75 -20.15 11.97
CA PRO A 192 -0.31 -20.37 12.95
C PRO A 192 -1.55 -19.52 12.64
N ASP A 193 -2.72 -19.97 13.05
CA ASP A 193 -3.94 -19.15 13.03
C ASP A 193 -3.83 -17.98 14.02
N SER A 194 -4.60 -16.92 13.78
CA SER A 194 -4.59 -15.75 14.66
C SER A 194 -5.22 -16.07 16.03
N PRO A 195 -4.55 -15.75 17.16
CA PRO A 195 -5.11 -15.94 18.49
C PRO A 195 -6.34 -15.06 18.73
N ARG A 196 -6.33 -13.84 18.19
CA ARG A 196 -7.48 -12.92 18.24
C ARG A 196 -8.68 -13.45 17.47
N TRP A 197 -8.45 -14.09 16.31
CA TRP A 197 -9.53 -14.73 15.56
C TRP A 197 -10.16 -15.90 16.33
N PHE A 198 -9.35 -16.77 16.95
CA PHE A 198 -9.87 -17.85 17.79
C PHE A 198 -10.69 -17.31 18.97
N ALA A 199 -10.17 -16.30 19.67
CA ALA A 199 -10.88 -15.66 20.78
C ALA A 199 -12.21 -15.03 20.31
N ALA A 200 -12.24 -14.37 19.14
CA ALA A 200 -13.47 -13.80 18.56
C ALA A 200 -14.52 -14.87 18.23
N LYS A 201 -14.10 -16.11 17.93
CA LYS A 201 -14.98 -17.29 17.75
C LYS A 201 -15.28 -18.01 19.07
N ARG A 202 -14.94 -17.42 20.22
CA ARG A 202 -15.07 -18.01 21.57
C ARG A 202 -14.24 -19.29 21.78
N ARG A 203 -13.22 -19.53 20.96
CA ARG A 203 -12.28 -20.66 21.07
C ARG A 203 -11.03 -20.29 21.87
N PHE A 204 -11.20 -20.00 23.16
CA PHE A 204 -10.11 -19.46 24.00
C PHE A 204 -8.94 -20.43 24.22
N HIS A 205 -9.21 -21.74 24.31
CA HIS A 205 -8.14 -22.74 24.45
C HIS A 205 -7.20 -22.79 23.23
N ASP A 206 -7.74 -22.62 22.02
CA ASP A 206 -6.91 -22.58 20.81
C ASP A 206 -6.11 -21.27 20.73
N ALA A 207 -6.72 -20.15 21.14
CA ALA A 207 -6.03 -18.87 21.24
C ALA A 207 -4.85 -18.94 22.23
N GLU A 208 -5.05 -19.52 23.41
CA GLU A 208 -4.00 -19.72 24.42
C GLU A 208 -2.86 -20.59 23.88
N ARG A 209 -3.18 -21.72 23.22
CA ARG A 209 -2.18 -22.62 22.64
C ARG A 209 -1.30 -21.92 21.60
N VAL A 210 -1.89 -21.04 20.78
CA VAL A 210 -1.14 -20.24 19.81
C VAL A 210 -0.26 -19.20 20.52
N LEU A 211 -0.80 -18.46 21.50
CA LEU A 211 -0.05 -17.46 22.26
C LEU A 211 1.15 -18.08 22.99
N LEU A 212 1.00 -19.27 23.57
CA LEU A 212 2.09 -20.01 24.22
C LEU A 212 3.24 -20.40 23.27
N ARG A 213 2.96 -20.52 21.96
CA ARG A 213 4.00 -20.75 20.94
C ARG A 213 4.66 -19.46 20.47
N LEU A 214 3.95 -18.34 20.54
CA LEU A 214 4.39 -17.04 20.01
C LEU A 214 5.06 -16.14 21.07
N ARG A 215 4.77 -16.35 22.36
CA ARG A 215 5.29 -15.52 23.46
C ARG A 215 6.45 -16.19 24.17
N ASP A 216 7.30 -15.37 24.77
CA ASP A 216 8.48 -15.87 25.49
C ASP A 216 8.10 -16.54 26.81
N THR A 217 6.98 -16.14 27.42
CA THR A 217 6.51 -16.65 28.71
C THR A 217 5.02 -16.97 28.72
N SER A 218 4.62 -17.94 29.54
CA SER A 218 3.21 -18.29 29.75
C SER A 218 2.41 -17.16 30.43
N ALA A 219 3.06 -16.39 31.31
CA ALA A 219 2.46 -15.22 31.94
C ALA A 219 2.09 -14.13 30.92
N GLU A 220 2.98 -13.85 29.97
CA GLU A 220 2.72 -12.91 28.87
C GLU A 220 1.57 -13.39 27.97
N ALA A 221 1.58 -14.67 27.59
CA ALA A 221 0.50 -15.28 26.79
C ALA A 221 -0.87 -15.18 27.49
N LYS A 222 -0.94 -15.46 28.79
CA LYS A 222 -2.18 -15.38 29.55
C LYS A 222 -2.68 -13.94 29.70
N ARG A 223 -1.78 -13.01 30.02
CA ARG A 223 -2.11 -11.58 30.10
C ARG A 223 -2.69 -11.07 28.78
N GLU A 224 -2.06 -11.38 27.66
CA GLU A 224 -2.56 -10.96 26.34
C GLU A 224 -3.90 -11.62 26.00
N LEU A 225 -4.13 -12.88 26.38
CA LEU A 225 -5.42 -13.53 26.20
C LEU A 225 -6.54 -12.82 26.98
N ASP A 226 -6.26 -12.41 28.22
CA ASP A 226 -7.20 -11.67 29.06
C ASP A 226 -7.51 -10.28 28.47
N GLU A 227 -6.49 -9.55 28.00
CA GLU A 227 -6.65 -8.27 27.28
C GLU A 227 -7.50 -8.45 26.00
N ILE A 228 -7.27 -9.53 25.23
CA ILE A 228 -8.10 -9.86 24.06
C ILE A 228 -9.54 -10.10 24.49
N ARG A 229 -9.78 -10.85 25.56
CA ARG A 229 -11.13 -11.16 26.06
C ARG A 229 -11.88 -9.91 26.50
N GLU A 230 -11.20 -8.98 27.18
CA GLU A 230 -11.76 -7.69 27.57
C GLU A 230 -12.10 -6.85 26.34
N SER A 231 -11.20 -6.78 25.35
CA SER A 231 -11.43 -6.04 24.12
C SER A 231 -12.64 -6.55 23.31
N LEU A 232 -12.91 -7.86 23.34
CA LEU A 232 -14.05 -8.48 22.66
C LEU A 232 -15.40 -8.19 23.35
N GLN A 233 -15.40 -7.74 24.61
CA GLN A 233 -16.63 -7.33 25.29
C GLN A 233 -17.10 -5.95 24.82
N VAL A 234 -16.21 -5.13 24.26
CA VAL A 234 -16.54 -3.85 23.67
C VAL A 234 -17.28 -4.10 22.35
N LYS A 235 -18.61 -3.90 22.34
CA LYS A 235 -19.41 -4.02 21.11
C LYS A 235 -18.93 -3.02 20.07
N GLN A 236 -18.30 -3.52 19.01
CA GLN A 236 -17.99 -2.77 17.79
C GLN A 236 -19.31 -2.41 17.10
N SER A 237 -19.53 -1.13 16.83
CA SER A 237 -20.79 -0.64 16.26
C SER A 237 -20.56 0.39 15.16
N GLY A 238 -19.51 0.21 14.35
CA GLY A 238 -19.08 1.18 13.33
C GLY A 238 -20.19 1.68 12.40
N TRP A 239 -21.06 0.80 11.89
CA TRP A 239 -22.19 1.22 11.04
C TRP A 239 -23.24 2.02 11.79
N ALA A 240 -23.59 1.61 13.02
CA ALA A 240 -24.55 2.33 13.84
C ALA A 240 -23.99 3.71 14.24
N LEU A 241 -22.72 3.77 14.65
CA LEU A 241 -21.99 5.00 14.93
C LEU A 241 -21.93 5.93 13.73
N PHE A 242 -21.75 5.40 12.52
CA PHE A 242 -21.77 6.19 11.29
C PHE A 242 -23.14 6.83 11.04
N LYS A 243 -24.21 6.10 11.29
CA LYS A 243 -25.58 6.61 11.13
C LYS A 243 -25.94 7.63 12.21
N GLU A 244 -25.54 7.39 13.45
CA GLU A 244 -25.99 8.14 14.62
C GLU A 244 -25.12 9.36 14.95
N ASN A 245 -23.81 9.32 14.68
CA ASN A 245 -22.87 10.33 15.15
C ASN A 245 -22.24 11.14 14.00
N SER A 246 -22.52 12.45 13.96
CA SER A 246 -21.95 13.38 12.97
C SER A 246 -20.43 13.56 13.11
N ASN A 247 -19.88 13.50 14.31
CA ASN A 247 -18.44 13.64 14.54
C ASN A 247 -17.67 12.41 14.07
N PHE A 248 -18.24 11.21 14.23
CA PHE A 248 -17.65 10.00 13.66
C PHE A 248 -17.64 10.05 12.12
N ARG A 249 -18.73 10.52 11.49
CA ARG A 249 -18.76 10.75 10.03
C ARG A 249 -17.67 11.71 9.57
N ARG A 250 -17.40 12.79 10.31
CA ARG A 250 -16.32 13.74 9.99
C ARG A 250 -14.95 13.07 9.97
N ALA A 251 -14.65 12.18 10.91
CA ALA A 251 -13.40 11.42 10.91
C ALA A 251 -13.31 10.42 9.75
N VAL A 252 -14.42 9.73 9.42
CA VAL A 252 -14.49 8.84 8.25
C VAL A 252 -14.24 9.60 6.95
N PHE A 253 -14.89 10.75 6.75
CA PHE A 253 -14.66 11.58 5.56
C PHE A 253 -13.24 12.14 5.49
N LEU A 254 -12.61 12.46 6.63
CA LEU A 254 -11.20 12.86 6.65
C LEU A 254 -10.29 11.70 6.20
N GLY A 255 -10.54 10.48 6.67
CA GLY A 255 -9.81 9.29 6.22
C GLY A 255 -9.95 9.03 4.71
N ILE A 256 -11.18 9.13 4.18
CA ILE A 256 -11.47 9.04 2.74
C ILE A 256 -10.70 10.12 1.98
N LEU A 257 -10.78 11.38 2.42
CA LEU A 257 -10.10 12.51 1.79
C LEU A 257 -8.58 12.31 1.76
N LEU A 258 -7.98 11.87 2.88
CA LEU A 258 -6.54 11.59 2.95
C LEU A 258 -6.14 10.52 1.91
N GLN A 259 -6.94 9.47 1.74
CA GLN A 259 -6.65 8.42 0.77
C GLN A 259 -6.81 8.90 -0.68
N VAL A 260 -7.78 9.77 -0.96
CA VAL A 260 -7.88 10.46 -2.27
C VAL A 260 -6.65 11.33 -2.50
N MET A 261 -6.24 12.13 -1.52
CA MET A 261 -5.04 12.97 -1.61
C MET A 261 -3.79 12.13 -1.92
N GLN A 262 -3.62 10.97 -1.27
CA GLN A 262 -2.49 10.07 -1.53
C GLN A 262 -2.42 9.63 -2.99
N GLN A 263 -3.55 9.19 -3.56
CA GLN A 263 -3.58 8.62 -4.91
C GLN A 263 -3.44 9.68 -5.99
N PHE A 264 -4.14 10.80 -5.82
CA PHE A 264 -4.10 11.92 -6.75
C PHE A 264 -2.81 12.76 -6.67
N THR A 265 -1.83 12.36 -5.85
CA THR A 265 -0.46 12.90 -5.95
C THR A 265 0.20 12.58 -7.29
N GLY A 266 -0.20 11.47 -7.92
CA GLY A 266 0.40 10.97 -9.16
C GLY A 266 1.52 9.93 -8.95
N MET A 267 1.76 9.45 -7.72
CA MET A 267 2.84 8.47 -7.48
C MET A 267 2.62 7.15 -8.24
N ASN A 268 1.40 6.61 -8.17
CA ASN A 268 1.10 5.34 -8.81
C ASN A 268 1.15 5.43 -10.35
N VAL A 269 0.76 6.57 -10.92
CA VAL A 269 0.98 6.87 -12.34
C VAL A 269 2.46 6.75 -12.70
N ILE A 270 3.33 7.37 -11.90
CA ILE A 270 4.77 7.30 -12.16
C ILE A 270 5.25 5.86 -12.09
N MET A 271 4.76 5.07 -11.14
CA MET A 271 5.16 3.66 -11.05
C MET A 271 4.68 2.85 -12.28
N TYR A 272 3.41 2.96 -12.67
CA TYR A 272 2.84 2.15 -13.76
C TYR A 272 3.28 2.59 -15.16
N TYR A 273 3.55 3.88 -15.35
CA TYR A 273 3.88 4.45 -16.64
C TYR A 273 5.32 4.98 -16.68
N ALA A 274 6.20 4.52 -15.77
CA ALA A 274 7.59 4.99 -15.69
C ALA A 274 8.29 4.96 -17.04
N PRO A 275 8.31 3.84 -17.82
CA PRO A 275 9.00 3.82 -19.11
C PRO A 275 8.48 4.88 -20.08
N LYS A 276 7.16 5.09 -20.10
CA LYS A 276 6.54 6.13 -20.92
C LYS A 276 6.97 7.53 -20.50
N ILE A 277 7.11 7.79 -19.20
CA ILE A 277 7.59 9.09 -18.69
C ILE A 277 9.06 9.31 -19.10
N PHE A 278 9.90 8.27 -19.06
CA PHE A 278 11.28 8.35 -19.56
C PHE A 278 11.31 8.59 -21.08
N GLU A 279 10.44 7.94 -21.84
CA GLU A 279 10.25 8.21 -23.27
C GLU A 279 9.91 9.68 -23.53
N LEU A 280 8.94 10.23 -22.80
CA LEU A 280 8.56 11.65 -22.87
C LEU A 280 9.68 12.59 -22.45
N ALA A 281 10.59 12.14 -21.60
CA ALA A 281 11.79 12.88 -21.21
C ALA A 281 12.91 12.82 -22.28
N GLY A 282 12.72 12.07 -23.38
CA GLY A 282 13.66 11.99 -24.50
C GLY A 282 14.56 10.74 -24.50
N TYR A 283 14.32 9.77 -23.62
CA TYR A 283 15.01 8.48 -23.65
C TYR A 283 14.28 7.54 -24.61
N THR A 284 14.74 7.44 -25.84
CA THR A 284 14.07 6.64 -26.89
C THR A 284 14.46 5.17 -26.86
N ASN A 285 15.53 4.80 -26.15
CA ASN A 285 15.99 3.42 -26.05
C ASN A 285 15.25 2.70 -24.91
N THR A 286 14.58 1.59 -25.22
CA THR A 286 13.89 0.73 -24.24
C THR A 286 14.82 0.34 -23.09
N THR A 287 16.10 0.06 -23.36
CA THR A 287 17.06 -0.31 -22.32
C THR A 287 17.25 0.81 -21.30
N GLU A 288 17.36 2.06 -21.76
CA GLU A 288 17.54 3.22 -20.90
C GLU A 288 16.27 3.51 -20.10
N GLN A 289 15.09 3.37 -20.71
CA GLN A 289 13.81 3.51 -20.04
C GLN A 289 13.65 2.48 -18.91
N MET A 290 14.01 1.21 -19.16
CA MET A 290 13.92 0.13 -18.16
C MET A 290 14.92 0.31 -17.01
N TRP A 291 16.18 0.66 -17.30
CA TRP A 291 17.12 1.01 -16.23
C TRP A 291 16.69 2.26 -15.44
N GLY A 292 16.01 3.21 -16.12
CA GLY A 292 15.36 4.35 -15.48
C GLY A 292 14.34 3.93 -14.43
N THR A 293 13.51 2.92 -14.72
CA THR A 293 12.55 2.40 -13.73
C THR A 293 13.25 1.74 -12.55
N VAL A 294 14.36 1.02 -12.77
CA VAL A 294 15.17 0.46 -11.68
C VAL A 294 15.69 1.56 -10.75
N ILE A 295 16.17 2.68 -11.28
CA ILE A 295 16.60 3.85 -10.49
C ILE A 295 15.44 4.43 -9.69
N VAL A 296 14.25 4.52 -10.29
CA VAL A 296 13.01 4.94 -9.61
C VAL A 296 12.67 4.00 -8.45
N GLY A 297 12.71 2.69 -8.66
CA GLY A 297 12.45 1.69 -7.63
C GLY A 297 13.48 1.74 -6.49
N LEU A 298 14.76 1.86 -6.82
CA LEU A 298 15.83 1.98 -5.83
C LEU A 298 15.67 3.24 -4.99
N THR A 299 15.36 4.37 -5.63
CA THR A 299 15.08 5.64 -4.94
C THR A 299 13.92 5.50 -3.98
N ASN A 300 12.84 4.82 -4.39
CA ASN A 300 11.68 4.56 -3.53
C ASN A 300 12.05 3.72 -2.29
N VAL A 301 12.84 2.67 -2.45
CA VAL A 301 13.34 1.84 -1.33
C VAL A 301 14.18 2.67 -0.37
N LEU A 302 15.16 3.42 -0.89
CA LEU A 302 16.06 4.25 -0.07
C LEU A 302 15.29 5.37 0.66
N ALA A 303 14.35 6.03 -0.02
CA ALA A 303 13.51 7.05 0.58
C ALA A 303 12.58 6.50 1.66
N THR A 304 12.17 5.23 1.55
CA THR A 304 11.35 4.57 2.60
C THR A 304 12.13 4.38 3.89
N PHE A 305 13.43 4.06 3.84
CA PHE A 305 14.28 4.03 5.04
C PHE A 305 14.41 5.39 5.71
N ILE A 306 14.53 6.45 4.90
CA ILE A 306 14.55 7.85 5.37
C ILE A 306 13.23 8.16 6.10
N ALA A 307 12.09 7.77 5.54
CA ALA A 307 10.78 7.97 6.15
C ALA A 307 10.67 7.34 7.54
N ILE A 308 11.10 6.09 7.69
CA ILE A 308 11.07 5.37 8.97
C ILE A 308 11.84 6.12 10.07
N GLY A 309 12.95 6.78 9.73
CA GLY A 309 13.74 7.55 10.71
C GLY A 309 13.23 8.96 11.02
N LEU A 310 12.54 9.61 10.07
CA LEU A 310 12.13 11.02 10.16
C LEU A 310 10.71 11.24 10.68
N VAL A 311 9.78 10.33 10.37
CA VAL A 311 8.34 10.50 10.65
C VAL A 311 8.06 10.73 12.14
N ASP A 312 8.78 10.05 13.03
CA ASP A 312 8.59 10.20 14.47
C ASP A 312 9.18 11.51 15.03
N ARG A 313 10.12 12.14 14.33
CA ARG A 313 10.79 13.35 14.81
C ARG A 313 10.04 14.63 14.47
N TRP A 314 9.48 14.77 13.27
CA TRP A 314 8.96 16.06 12.79
C TRP A 314 7.44 16.26 12.96
N GLY A 315 6.70 15.18 13.21
CA GLY A 315 5.24 15.23 13.30
C GLY A 315 4.56 14.98 11.96
N ARG A 316 3.26 14.70 11.99
CA ARG A 316 2.53 14.21 10.82
C ARG A 316 2.21 15.35 9.86
N LYS A 317 1.74 16.49 10.38
CA LYS A 317 1.27 17.61 9.56
C LYS A 317 2.40 18.37 8.84
N PRO A 318 3.53 18.71 9.49
CA PRO A 318 4.65 19.36 8.82
C PRO A 318 5.28 18.46 7.74
N THR A 319 5.46 17.17 8.03
CA THR A 319 6.06 16.22 7.10
C THR A 319 5.17 16.01 5.87
N LEU A 320 3.86 15.90 6.06
CA LEU A 320 2.91 15.79 4.94
C LEU A 320 2.90 17.06 4.07
N THR A 321 2.95 18.24 4.70
CA THR A 321 3.00 19.53 4.00
C THR A 321 4.28 19.69 3.17
N LEU A 322 5.44 19.39 3.77
CA LEU A 322 6.73 19.41 3.07
C LEU A 322 6.75 18.42 1.91
N GLY A 323 6.19 17.23 2.13
CA GLY A 323 6.02 16.21 1.10
C GLY A 323 5.27 16.69 -0.14
N PHE A 324 4.07 17.23 0.05
CA PHE A 324 3.28 17.81 -1.05
C PHE A 324 3.98 19.00 -1.71
N LEU A 325 4.74 19.79 -0.97
CA LEU A 325 5.54 20.88 -1.55
C LEU A 325 6.63 20.35 -2.48
N VAL A 326 7.41 19.37 -2.03
CA VAL A 326 8.46 18.73 -2.84
C VAL A 326 7.85 18.08 -4.09
N MET A 327 6.72 17.39 -3.94
CA MET A 327 6.00 16.79 -5.06
C MET A 327 5.48 17.84 -6.06
N ALA A 328 4.89 18.94 -5.57
CA ALA A 328 4.40 20.02 -6.41
C ALA A 328 5.53 20.69 -7.21
N ILE A 329 6.68 20.93 -6.57
CA ILE A 329 7.87 21.49 -7.24
C ILE A 329 8.39 20.51 -8.30
N GLY A 330 8.56 19.23 -7.94
CA GLY A 330 9.06 18.21 -8.87
C GLY A 330 8.19 18.06 -10.12
N MET A 331 6.87 17.92 -9.93
CA MET A 331 5.91 17.82 -11.05
C MET A 331 5.79 19.13 -11.83
N GLY A 332 5.82 20.26 -11.14
CA GLY A 332 5.73 21.59 -11.75
C GLY A 332 6.89 21.85 -12.69
N ILE A 333 8.12 21.60 -12.22
CA ILE A 333 9.33 21.73 -13.03
C ILE A 333 9.32 20.73 -14.17
N LEU A 334 9.02 19.44 -13.91
CA LEU A 334 8.95 18.42 -14.96
C LEU A 334 7.95 18.82 -16.07
N GLY A 335 6.77 19.32 -15.70
CA GLY A 335 5.78 19.84 -16.64
C GLY A 335 6.30 21.02 -17.46
N THR A 336 7.02 21.97 -16.84
CA THR A 336 7.63 23.09 -17.57
C THR A 336 8.70 22.63 -18.56
N MET A 337 9.49 21.62 -18.20
CA MET A 337 10.52 21.07 -19.10
C MET A 337 9.88 20.36 -20.29
N MET A 338 8.79 19.63 -20.08
CA MET A 338 8.02 19.01 -21.15
C MET A 338 7.33 20.04 -22.06
N HIS A 339 7.03 21.24 -21.56
CA HIS A 339 6.47 22.33 -22.38
C HIS A 339 7.52 22.99 -23.26
N ILE A 340 8.69 23.30 -22.68
CA ILE A 340 9.80 23.98 -23.38
C ILE A 340 10.52 23.03 -24.36
N GLY A 341 10.41 21.72 -24.12
CA GLY A 341 11.09 20.70 -24.89
C GLY A 341 12.43 20.32 -24.28
N ILE A 342 12.69 19.02 -24.20
CA ILE A 342 13.92 18.47 -23.62
C ILE A 342 14.87 18.13 -24.77
N HIS A 343 15.75 19.08 -25.10
CA HIS A 343 16.63 18.98 -26.28
C HIS A 343 18.10 18.69 -25.97
N SER A 344 18.49 18.69 -24.69
CA SER A 344 19.89 18.46 -24.28
C SER A 344 20.00 17.34 -23.25
N PRO A 345 21.10 16.57 -23.22
CA PRO A 345 21.32 15.54 -22.22
C PRO A 345 21.28 16.07 -20.78
N SER A 346 21.76 17.29 -20.54
CA SER A 346 21.67 17.94 -19.23
C SER A 346 20.23 18.20 -18.80
N ALA A 347 19.36 18.61 -19.73
CA ALA A 347 17.93 18.74 -19.46
C ALA A 347 17.28 17.38 -19.19
N GLN A 348 17.68 16.31 -19.89
CA GLN A 348 17.17 14.96 -19.61
C GLN A 348 17.52 14.50 -18.18
N TYR A 349 18.78 14.66 -17.77
CA TYR A 349 19.20 14.32 -16.41
C TYR A 349 18.50 15.17 -15.35
N PHE A 350 18.28 16.45 -15.63
CA PHE A 350 17.56 17.33 -14.71
C PHE A 350 16.08 16.95 -14.58
N ALA A 351 15.42 16.56 -15.68
CA ALA A 351 14.04 16.04 -15.66
C ALA A 351 13.92 14.77 -14.79
N ILE A 352 14.86 13.83 -14.94
CA ILE A 352 14.94 12.64 -14.07
C ILE A 352 15.16 13.06 -12.62
N ALA A 353 16.08 13.98 -12.34
CA ALA A 353 16.34 14.44 -10.97
C ALA A 353 15.06 15.00 -10.32
N MET A 354 14.23 15.73 -11.06
CA MET A 354 12.94 16.23 -10.56
C MET A 354 11.92 15.10 -10.33
N LEU A 355 11.89 14.09 -11.21
CA LEU A 355 11.07 12.89 -11.02
C LEU A 355 11.48 12.11 -9.76
N LEU A 356 12.78 11.92 -9.54
CA LEU A 356 13.31 11.27 -8.34
C LEU A 356 13.03 12.10 -7.08
N MET A 357 13.14 13.43 -7.16
CA MET A 357 12.79 14.32 -6.06
C MET A 357 11.31 14.20 -5.69
N PHE A 358 10.41 14.11 -6.68
CA PHE A 358 8.99 13.82 -6.45
C PHE A 358 8.81 12.49 -5.69
N ILE A 359 9.49 11.42 -6.13
CA ILE A 359 9.40 10.08 -5.50
C ILE A 359 9.87 10.14 -4.05
N ILE A 360 11.00 10.81 -3.77
CA ILE A 360 11.52 11.01 -2.42
C ILE A 360 10.47 11.75 -1.57
N GLY A 361 9.92 12.85 -2.11
CA GLY A 361 8.87 13.63 -1.47
C GLY A 361 7.66 12.78 -1.08
N PHE A 362 7.15 11.93 -1.98
CA PHE A 362 6.05 11.02 -1.69
C PHE A 362 6.40 9.99 -0.62
N ALA A 363 7.51 9.27 -0.81
CA ALA A 363 7.93 8.16 0.04
C ALA A 363 8.23 8.59 1.49
N MET A 364 8.78 9.80 1.68
CA MET A 364 9.04 10.35 3.01
C MET A 364 7.79 10.91 3.72
N SER A 365 6.67 11.06 3.02
CA SER A 365 5.50 11.79 3.52
C SER A 365 4.18 11.04 3.30
N ALA A 366 3.46 11.34 2.21
CA ALA A 366 2.12 10.87 1.90
C ALA A 366 2.02 9.34 1.85
N GLY A 367 3.08 8.65 1.44
CA GLY A 367 3.16 7.18 1.45
C GLY A 367 2.81 6.59 2.82
N PRO A 368 3.68 6.69 3.84
CA PRO A 368 3.42 6.13 5.16
C PRO A 368 2.44 6.94 6.02
N LEU A 369 2.49 8.28 5.97
CA LEU A 369 1.78 9.13 6.93
C LEU A 369 0.25 9.05 6.80
N ILE A 370 -0.27 8.89 5.59
CA ILE A 370 -1.71 8.87 5.35
C ILE A 370 -2.35 7.63 5.97
N TRP A 371 -1.69 6.47 5.86
CA TRP A 371 -2.14 5.24 6.52
C TRP A 371 -2.13 5.37 8.05
N VAL A 372 -1.07 5.98 8.61
CA VAL A 372 -0.96 6.24 10.04
C VAL A 372 -2.08 7.18 10.51
N LEU A 373 -2.27 8.32 9.84
CA LEU A 373 -3.33 9.28 10.16
C LEU A 373 -4.72 8.66 10.08
N CYS A 374 -5.00 7.84 9.05
CA CYS A 374 -6.28 7.15 8.93
C CYS A 374 -6.55 6.21 10.12
N SER A 375 -5.51 5.61 10.72
CA SER A 375 -5.66 4.77 11.91
C SER A 375 -5.77 5.57 13.21
N GLU A 376 -5.14 6.74 13.29
CA GLU A 376 -5.10 7.58 14.50
C GLU A 376 -6.38 8.42 14.69
N ILE A 377 -6.99 8.92 13.61
CA ILE A 377 -8.20 9.80 13.68
C ILE A 377 -9.50 9.05 13.94
N GLN A 378 -9.53 7.73 13.76
CA GLN A 378 -10.74 6.92 13.82
C GLN A 378 -11.01 6.43 15.26
N PRO A 379 -12.19 6.74 15.84
CA PRO A 379 -12.63 6.25 17.15
C PRO A 379 -12.60 4.74 17.30
N LEU A 380 -12.26 4.25 18.50
CA LEU A 380 -12.02 2.83 18.74
C LEU A 380 -13.23 1.94 18.43
N LYS A 381 -14.45 2.39 18.73
CA LYS A 381 -15.70 1.62 18.52
C LYS A 381 -16.15 1.50 17.06
N GLY A 382 -15.58 2.32 16.17
CA GLY A 382 -15.91 2.37 14.75
C GLY A 382 -14.71 2.27 13.81
N ARG A 383 -13.51 2.04 14.36
CA ARG A 383 -12.24 2.08 13.62
C ARG A 383 -12.22 1.14 12.42
N ASP A 384 -12.67 -0.09 12.60
CA ASP A 384 -12.69 -1.10 11.52
C ASP A 384 -13.53 -0.63 10.32
N PHE A 385 -14.67 0.01 10.58
CA PHE A 385 -15.52 0.57 9.53
C PHE A 385 -14.81 1.71 8.80
N GLY A 386 -14.25 2.66 9.54
CA GLY A 386 -13.58 3.81 8.96
C GLY A 386 -12.32 3.46 8.16
N ILE A 387 -11.52 2.50 8.65
CA ILE A 387 -10.37 1.96 7.92
C ILE A 387 -10.83 1.26 6.63
N THR A 388 -11.89 0.44 6.70
CA THR A 388 -12.44 -0.25 5.52
C THR A 388 -12.88 0.75 4.44
N CYS A 389 -13.62 1.79 4.82
CA CYS A 389 -14.01 2.86 3.89
C CYS A 389 -12.79 3.56 3.27
N SER A 390 -11.79 3.90 4.10
CA SER A 390 -10.57 4.58 3.65
C SER A 390 -9.78 3.70 2.67
N THR A 391 -9.59 2.43 2.97
CA THR A 391 -8.89 1.47 2.10
C THR A 391 -9.63 1.22 0.79
N ALA A 392 -10.96 1.11 0.82
CA ALA A 392 -11.76 0.97 -0.40
C ALA A 392 -11.62 2.22 -1.29
N THR A 393 -11.68 3.41 -0.68
CA THR A 393 -11.43 4.68 -1.39
C THR A 393 -10.03 4.74 -1.98
N ASN A 394 -9.00 4.25 -1.27
CA ASN A 394 -7.63 4.20 -1.79
C ASN A 394 -7.57 3.45 -3.13
N TRP A 395 -8.15 2.24 -3.18
CA TRP A 395 -8.15 1.45 -4.41
C TRP A 395 -8.99 2.06 -5.54
N ILE A 396 -10.15 2.63 -5.21
CA ILE A 396 -11.00 3.32 -6.20
C ILE A 396 -10.31 4.56 -6.76
N ALA A 397 -9.68 5.36 -5.90
CA ALA A 397 -8.94 6.56 -6.32
C ALA A 397 -7.72 6.17 -7.16
N ASN A 398 -7.00 5.11 -6.79
CA ASN A 398 -5.92 4.56 -7.59
C ASN A 398 -6.42 4.14 -8.99
N MET A 399 -7.55 3.42 -9.04
CA MET A 399 -8.19 3.00 -10.30
C MET A 399 -8.51 4.19 -11.20
N ILE A 400 -9.11 5.26 -10.65
CA ILE A 400 -9.43 6.46 -11.43
C ILE A 400 -8.16 7.08 -12.01
N VAL A 401 -7.13 7.23 -11.18
CA VAL A 401 -5.85 7.83 -11.59
C VAL A 401 -5.15 6.98 -12.67
N GLY A 402 -5.12 5.66 -12.50
CA GLY A 402 -4.56 4.74 -13.50
C GLY A 402 -5.39 4.68 -14.79
N ALA A 403 -6.71 4.85 -14.72
CA ALA A 403 -7.60 4.79 -15.87
C ALA A 403 -7.67 6.10 -16.69
N THR A 404 -7.11 7.20 -16.18
CA THR A 404 -7.26 8.53 -16.80
C THR A 404 -5.95 9.15 -17.25
N PHE A 405 -4.80 8.61 -16.82
CA PHE A 405 -3.51 9.26 -17.05
C PHE A 405 -3.11 9.38 -18.53
N LEU A 406 -3.20 8.29 -19.31
CA LEU A 406 -2.84 8.34 -20.73
C LEU A 406 -3.84 9.19 -21.52
N THR A 407 -5.11 9.14 -21.15
CA THR A 407 -6.16 10.00 -21.70
C THR A 407 -5.88 11.48 -21.42
N MET A 408 -5.40 11.82 -20.21
CA MET A 408 -4.95 13.17 -19.89
C MET A 408 -3.74 13.57 -20.74
N LEU A 409 -2.73 12.71 -20.86
CA LEU A 409 -1.56 12.97 -21.70
C LEU A 409 -1.94 13.24 -23.16
N ASN A 410 -2.85 12.45 -23.73
CA ASN A 410 -3.27 12.57 -25.13
C ASN A 410 -4.15 13.81 -25.38
N ASN A 411 -5.05 14.15 -24.45
CA ASN A 411 -6.03 15.23 -24.66
C ASN A 411 -5.54 16.59 -24.16
N LEU A 412 -4.87 16.63 -23.00
CA LEU A 412 -4.36 17.86 -22.40
C LEU A 412 -2.93 18.15 -22.85
N GLY A 413 -2.18 17.12 -23.25
CA GLY A 413 -0.74 17.21 -23.51
C GLY A 413 0.10 16.92 -22.26
N ASN A 414 1.38 16.59 -22.51
CA ASN A 414 2.33 16.17 -21.48
C ASN A 414 2.47 17.22 -20.37
N ALA A 415 2.86 18.45 -20.73
CA ALA A 415 3.09 19.54 -19.78
C ALA A 415 1.86 19.82 -18.89
N ASN A 416 0.68 19.94 -19.51
CA ASN A 416 -0.56 20.25 -18.80
C ASN A 416 -0.94 19.13 -17.81
N THR A 417 -0.72 17.87 -18.18
CA THR A 417 -0.99 16.73 -17.29
C THR A 417 -0.14 16.80 -16.02
N PHE A 418 1.16 17.05 -16.15
CA PHE A 418 2.06 17.19 -14.99
C PHE A 418 1.75 18.45 -14.16
N TRP A 419 1.36 19.56 -14.79
CA TRP A 419 0.90 20.74 -14.07
C TRP A 419 -0.41 20.54 -13.32
N VAL A 420 -1.34 19.71 -13.82
CA VAL A 420 -2.54 19.33 -13.09
C VAL A 420 -2.15 18.60 -11.80
N TYR A 421 -1.25 17.62 -11.86
CA TYR A 421 -0.76 16.95 -10.64
C TYR A 421 0.00 17.91 -9.72
N ALA A 422 0.79 18.83 -10.24
CA ALA A 422 1.44 19.87 -9.44
C ALA A 422 0.42 20.74 -8.70
N GLY A 423 -0.62 21.21 -9.40
CA GLY A 423 -1.71 22.00 -8.84
C GLY A 423 -2.52 21.23 -7.79
N LEU A 424 -2.79 19.94 -8.02
CA LEU A 424 -3.42 19.07 -7.02
C LEU A 424 -2.57 18.94 -5.76
N ASN A 425 -1.24 18.77 -5.90
CA ASN A 425 -0.34 18.73 -4.75
C ASN A 425 -0.33 20.07 -3.97
N VAL A 426 -0.41 21.22 -4.65
CA VAL A 426 -0.60 22.52 -3.98
C VAL A 426 -1.95 22.59 -3.25
N LEU A 427 -3.02 22.08 -3.86
CA LEU A 427 -4.33 21.97 -3.22
C LEU A 427 -4.24 21.11 -1.94
N PHE A 428 -3.49 20.01 -1.99
CA PHE A 428 -3.29 19.10 -0.86
C PHE A 428 -2.51 19.73 0.28
N ILE A 429 -1.58 20.66 0.00
CA ILE A 429 -0.96 21.50 1.03
C ILE A 429 -2.04 22.30 1.77
N LEU A 430 -2.92 22.99 1.04
CA LEU A 430 -3.97 23.81 1.63
C LEU A 430 -4.93 22.96 2.48
N LEU A 431 -5.37 21.81 1.95
CA LEU A 431 -6.23 20.87 2.69
C LEU A 431 -5.54 20.30 3.93
N THR A 432 -4.25 19.99 3.85
CA THR A 432 -3.46 19.52 5.00
C THR A 432 -3.40 20.59 6.09
N LEU A 433 -3.14 21.84 5.72
CA LEU A 433 -3.09 22.94 6.66
C LEU A 433 -4.46 23.21 7.30
N TRP A 434 -5.54 23.09 6.52
CA TRP A 434 -6.89 23.44 6.96
C TRP A 434 -7.61 22.34 7.75
N LEU A 435 -7.47 21.07 7.37
CA LEU A 435 -8.29 19.97 7.88
C LEU A 435 -7.53 18.94 8.70
N VAL A 436 -6.25 18.71 8.40
CA VAL A 436 -5.48 17.62 9.01
C VAL A 436 -4.96 18.04 10.40
N PRO A 437 -5.23 17.24 11.46
CA PRO A 437 -4.67 17.47 12.78
C PRO A 437 -3.21 17.04 12.88
N GLU A 438 -2.50 17.64 13.83
CA GLU A 438 -1.26 17.06 14.34
C GLU A 438 -1.61 16.01 15.40
N THR A 439 -1.10 14.79 15.24
CA THR A 439 -1.38 13.64 16.12
C THR A 439 -0.15 13.16 16.88
N LYS A 440 1.01 13.77 16.63
CA LYS A 440 2.27 13.42 17.30
C LYS A 440 2.15 13.53 18.83
N HIS A 441 2.47 12.44 19.52
CA HIS A 441 2.45 12.31 20.98
C HIS A 441 1.09 12.53 21.66
N VAL A 442 0.00 12.45 20.90
CA VAL A 442 -1.37 12.57 21.43
C VAL A 442 -1.97 11.18 21.57
N SER A 443 -2.60 10.88 22.71
CA SER A 443 -3.28 9.58 22.88
C SER A 443 -4.53 9.50 22.01
N LEU A 444 -4.84 8.28 21.55
CA LEU A 444 -6.00 8.02 20.71
C LEU A 444 -7.31 8.39 21.44
N GLU A 445 -7.35 8.17 22.75
CA GLU A 445 -8.49 8.50 23.61
C GLU A 445 -8.68 10.02 23.70
N HIS A 446 -7.60 10.80 23.69
CA HIS A 446 -7.69 12.27 23.67
C HIS A 446 -8.22 12.79 22.34
N ILE A 447 -7.71 12.23 21.23
CA ILE A 447 -8.21 12.52 19.87
C ILE A 447 -9.70 12.19 19.77
N GLU A 448 -10.10 10.99 20.22
CA GLU A 448 -11.50 10.55 20.21
C GLU A 448 -12.36 11.47 21.08
N ARG A 449 -11.91 11.82 22.30
CA ARG A 449 -12.63 12.74 23.18
C ARG A 449 -12.84 14.10 22.53
N ASN A 450 -11.80 14.68 21.92
CA ASN A 450 -11.89 15.99 21.26
C ASN A 450 -12.80 15.95 20.03
N LEU A 451 -12.73 14.87 19.26
CA LEU A 451 -13.62 14.63 18.13
C LEU A 451 -15.08 14.55 18.60
N MET A 452 -15.34 13.77 19.65
CA MET A 452 -16.69 13.56 20.19
C MET A 452 -17.27 14.82 20.86
N LYS A 453 -16.40 15.68 21.42
CA LYS A 453 -16.75 17.04 21.87
C LYS A 453 -17.06 18.01 20.72
N GLY A 454 -16.90 17.60 19.47
CA GLY A 454 -17.24 18.40 18.30
C GLY A 454 -16.16 19.39 17.85
N ARG A 455 -14.93 19.30 18.38
CA ARG A 455 -13.83 20.19 17.98
C ARG A 455 -13.58 20.15 16.47
N LYS A 456 -12.99 21.22 15.93
CA LYS A 456 -12.57 21.28 14.53
C LYS A 456 -11.55 20.18 14.27
N LEU A 457 -11.61 19.54 13.09
CA LEU A 457 -10.78 18.37 12.77
C LEU A 457 -9.28 18.66 12.93
N ARG A 458 -8.82 19.84 12.49
CA ARG A 458 -7.43 20.29 12.65
C ARG A 458 -6.95 20.46 14.10
N GLU A 459 -7.88 20.59 15.06
CA GLU A 459 -7.62 20.90 16.47
C GLU A 459 -7.86 19.69 17.39
N ILE A 460 -8.23 18.52 16.85
CA ILE A 460 -8.54 17.35 17.69
C ILE A 460 -7.31 16.82 18.43
N GLY A 461 -6.10 17.07 17.91
CA GLY A 461 -4.85 16.74 18.58
C GLY A 461 -4.28 17.83 19.49
N ALA A 462 -4.92 19.01 19.58
CA ALA A 462 -4.44 20.07 20.46
C ALA A 462 -4.67 19.70 21.94
N HIS A 463 -3.69 20.00 22.79
CA HIS A 463 -3.90 20.07 24.24
C HIS A 463 -4.62 21.38 24.58
N ASP A 464 -5.46 21.34 25.61
CA ASP A 464 -6.27 22.48 26.08
C ASP A 464 -5.42 23.64 26.61
#